data_AF-A0A1V8ND87-F1
#
_entry.id   AF-A0A1V8ND87-F1
#
_cell.length_a   1.000
_cell.length_b   1.000
_cell.length_c   1.000
_cell.angle_alpha   90.00
_cell.angle_beta   90.00
_cell.angle_gamma   90.00
#
_symmetry.space_group_name_H-M   'P 1'
#
loop_
_entity.id
_entity.type
_entity.pdbx_description
1 polymer ?
#
loop_
_entity_poly.entity_id
_entity_poly.type
_entity_poly.pdbx_seq_one_letter_code
_entity_poly.pdbx_strand_id
1 'polypeptide(L)'
;MKFFYRKSLVVNYINRKYITILDSTSIKESKNYILKKISDDFVPIQIYVVNYKNYLVGVVPLKFIFLEKNDSLPIFKIAKKNFFSLDITEVCKKDLSFPYGIENCIPITKKKKIIGEFKKKKVLQILKESNFCGKNKKRTYLETSFLKLWKKRIIWLMLLFVTESYTSLVLRHFSYELEKVISLSFFIPLLIGTGGNVGSQIVNTITVAMSQEKLEINKVFFVLKKEVLASFLVAVCMGSISTIRVLMLGINYKVGIVVFVSLFIIVIWTSIISTIIPIFLKHLKIDPTNVSNPFVSTLIDGTGLIIYFEVAKIFLLNYL
;
A
#
# COMPACT_ATOMS: atom_id res chain seq x y z
N MET A 1 4.23 31.32 15.84
CA MET A 1 5.62 30.81 16.02
C MET A 1 5.98 29.56 15.19
N LYS A 2 5.06 28.64 14.85
CA LYS A 2 5.33 27.42 14.05
C LYS A 2 5.67 27.63 12.56
N PHE A 3 5.38 28.81 11.99
CA PHE A 3 5.67 29.12 10.58
C PHE A 3 7.14 29.46 10.31
N PHE A 4 7.88 30.00 11.30
CA PHE A 4 9.28 30.36 11.15
C PHE A 4 10.21 29.13 11.16
N TYR A 5 9.89 28.12 11.98
CA TYR A 5 10.66 26.87 12.07
C TYR A 5 10.60 26.01 10.80
N ARG A 6 9.53 26.10 10.00
CA ARG A 6 9.41 25.31 8.76
C ARG A 6 10.29 25.82 7.63
N LYS A 7 10.58 27.12 7.60
CA LYS A 7 11.52 27.71 6.64
C LYS A 7 12.96 27.27 6.87
N SER A 8 13.38 26.98 8.11
CA SER A 8 14.79 26.73 8.41
C SER A 8 15.30 25.36 7.92
N LEU A 9 14.50 24.30 8.02
CA LEU A 9 14.95 22.94 7.66
C LEU A 9 15.22 22.76 6.17
N VAL A 10 14.32 23.24 5.31
CA VAL A 10 14.49 23.13 3.85
C VAL A 10 15.66 24.00 3.37
N VAL A 11 15.84 25.18 3.97
CA VAL A 11 16.94 26.11 3.65
C VAL A 11 18.31 25.49 3.91
N ASN A 12 18.45 24.66 4.95
CA ASN A 12 19.71 23.99 5.27
C ASN A 12 20.16 22.98 4.21
N TYR A 13 19.24 22.45 3.41
CA TYR A 13 19.56 21.48 2.36
C TYR A 13 19.87 22.12 1.00
N ILE A 14 19.65 23.43 0.85
CA ILE A 14 19.88 24.14 -0.40
C ILE A 14 21.37 24.20 -0.67
N ASN A 15 21.81 23.58 -1.77
CA ASN A 15 23.17 23.78 -2.24
C ASN A 15 23.27 25.15 -2.91
N ARG A 16 24.07 26.04 -2.32
CA ARG A 16 24.35 27.38 -2.87
C ARG A 16 25.57 27.41 -3.79
N LYS A 17 26.31 26.31 -3.90
CA LYS A 17 27.38 26.16 -4.90
C LYS A 17 26.75 25.73 -6.23
N TYR A 18 26.42 26.71 -7.07
CA TYR A 18 25.91 26.52 -8.43
C TYR A 18 26.46 27.61 -9.36
N ILE A 19 26.39 27.40 -10.67
CA ILE A 19 26.85 28.37 -11.68
C ILE A 19 25.66 28.87 -12.49
N THR A 20 25.57 30.19 -12.63
CA THR A 20 24.62 30.88 -13.52
C THR A 20 25.35 31.57 -14.67
N ILE A 21 24.77 31.54 -15.86
CA ILE A 21 25.27 32.23 -17.06
C ILE A 21 24.13 33.03 -17.70
N LEU A 22 24.45 34.20 -18.26
CA LEU A 22 23.46 35.02 -18.96
C LEU A 22 23.05 34.37 -20.28
N ASP A 23 21.77 34.49 -20.63
CA ASP A 23 21.18 33.94 -21.85
C ASP A 23 21.86 34.43 -23.14
N SER A 24 22.39 35.65 -23.15
CA SER A 24 23.12 36.25 -24.27
C SER A 24 24.58 35.82 -24.41
N THR A 25 25.15 35.12 -23.41
CA THR A 25 26.57 34.76 -23.41
C THR A 25 26.86 33.69 -24.46
N SER A 26 27.96 33.85 -25.20
CA SER A 26 28.41 32.87 -26.20
C SER A 26 28.90 31.58 -25.52
N ILE A 27 28.91 30.47 -26.26
CA ILE A 27 29.41 29.19 -25.73
C ILE A 27 30.90 29.26 -25.39
N LYS A 28 31.71 29.96 -26.18
CA LYS A 28 33.13 30.18 -25.89
C LYS A 28 33.35 30.89 -24.55
N GLU A 29 32.64 31.99 -24.33
CA GLU A 29 32.71 32.74 -23.07
C GLU A 29 32.17 31.90 -21.90
N SER A 30 31.12 31.13 -22.14
CA SER A 30 30.53 30.22 -21.15
C SER A 30 31.54 29.14 -20.72
N LYS A 31 32.23 28.49 -21.66
CA LYS A 31 33.29 27.50 -21.39
C LYS A 31 34.40 28.12 -20.55
N ASN A 32 34.91 29.28 -20.95
CA ASN A 32 35.96 29.99 -20.21
C ASN A 32 35.52 30.41 -18.81
N TYR A 33 34.28 30.88 -18.66
CA TYR A 33 33.72 31.28 -17.37
C TYR A 33 33.56 30.07 -16.43
N ILE A 34 33.11 28.94 -16.98
CA ILE A 34 32.97 27.69 -16.25
C ILE A 34 34.34 27.19 -15.78
N LEU A 35 35.34 27.16 -16.67
CA LEU A 35 36.70 26.71 -16.34
C LEU A 35 37.33 27.53 -15.22
N LYS A 36 37.08 28.85 -15.17
CA LYS A 36 37.54 29.72 -14.07
C LYS A 36 36.86 29.44 -12.72
N LYS A 37 35.68 28.82 -12.73
CA LYS A 37 34.87 28.54 -11.53
C LYS A 37 34.93 27.08 -11.07
N ILE A 38 35.40 26.18 -11.91
CA ILE A 38 35.65 24.79 -11.53
C ILE A 38 36.89 24.72 -10.65
N SER A 39 36.84 23.85 -9.64
CA SER A 39 37.95 23.49 -8.76
C SER A 39 37.86 21.99 -8.47
N ASP A 40 38.91 21.38 -7.91
CA ASP A 40 38.91 19.94 -7.59
C ASP A 40 37.72 19.53 -6.70
N ASP A 41 37.30 20.42 -5.79
CA ASP A 41 36.17 20.18 -4.89
C ASP A 41 34.79 20.53 -5.47
N PHE A 42 34.73 21.10 -6.68
CA PHE A 42 33.49 21.59 -7.27
C PHE A 42 33.46 21.49 -8.80
N VAL A 43 32.70 20.51 -9.27
CA VAL A 43 32.29 20.38 -10.68
C VAL A 43 30.76 20.44 -10.76
N PRO A 44 30.16 21.43 -11.45
CA PRO A 44 28.72 21.54 -11.57
C PRO A 44 28.16 20.47 -12.51
N ILE A 45 27.08 19.79 -12.12
CA ILE A 45 26.41 18.80 -13.00
C ILE A 45 25.62 19.52 -14.10
N GLN A 46 25.02 20.66 -13.76
CA GLN A 46 24.22 21.47 -14.67
C GLN A 46 24.48 22.96 -14.43
N ILE A 47 24.30 23.72 -15.50
CA ILE A 47 24.45 25.18 -15.54
C ILE A 47 23.06 25.80 -15.70
N TYR A 48 22.82 26.86 -14.96
CA TYR A 48 21.55 27.56 -14.95
C TYR A 48 21.64 28.82 -15.81
N VAL A 49 20.76 28.93 -16.81
CA VAL A 49 20.73 30.09 -17.71
C VAL A 49 19.74 31.10 -17.14
N VAL A 50 20.20 32.34 -16.97
CA VAL A 50 19.42 33.44 -16.43
C VAL A 50 19.35 34.61 -17.41
N ASN A 51 18.29 35.41 -17.34
CA ASN A 51 18.22 36.66 -18.08
C ASN A 51 18.82 37.83 -17.29
N TYR A 52 18.84 39.03 -17.88
CA TYR A 52 19.31 40.27 -17.24
C TYR A 52 18.57 40.64 -15.94
N LYS A 53 17.34 40.15 -15.72
CA LYS A 53 16.56 40.32 -14.47
C LYS A 53 16.87 39.24 -13.41
N ASN A 54 17.83 38.36 -13.68
CA ASN A 54 18.20 37.19 -12.86
C ASN A 54 17.09 36.13 -12.74
N TYR A 55 16.15 36.10 -13.69
CA TYR A 55 15.16 35.04 -13.77
C TYR A 55 15.74 33.81 -14.44
N LEU A 56 15.45 32.64 -13.89
CA LEU A 56 15.86 31.36 -14.45
C LEU A 56 15.05 31.08 -15.72
N VAL A 57 15.74 30.98 -16.86
CA VAL A 57 15.12 30.79 -18.18
C VAL A 57 15.47 29.46 -18.85
N GLY A 58 16.46 28.74 -18.33
CA GLY A 58 16.84 27.43 -18.86
C GLY A 58 17.84 26.67 -17.99
N VAL A 59 17.98 25.38 -18.28
CA VAL A 59 18.99 24.51 -17.66
C VAL A 59 19.76 23.79 -18.76
N VAL A 60 21.09 23.72 -18.61
CA VAL A 60 21.98 23.01 -19.54
C VAL A 60 22.87 22.05 -18.75
N PRO A 61 22.77 20.73 -18.95
CA PRO A 61 23.75 19.78 -18.43
C PRO A 61 25.17 20.13 -18.89
N LEU A 62 26.16 20.10 -17.99
CA LEU A 62 27.53 20.54 -18.27
C LEU A 62 28.12 19.89 -19.53
N LYS A 63 27.86 18.59 -19.71
CA LYS A 63 28.32 17.81 -20.87
C LYS A 63 27.94 18.44 -22.22
N PHE A 64 26.76 19.04 -22.34
CA PHE A 64 26.28 19.58 -23.61
C PHE A 64 26.98 20.88 -24.00
N ILE A 65 27.44 21.67 -23.03
CA ILE A 65 28.20 22.90 -23.29
C ILE A 65 29.55 22.58 -23.90
N PHE A 66 30.21 21.53 -23.43
CA PHE A 66 31.52 21.11 -23.93
C PHE A 66 31.45 20.29 -25.21
N LEU A 67 30.33 19.62 -25.50
CA LEU A 67 30.08 18.93 -26.76
C LEU A 67 29.74 19.88 -27.92
N GLU A 68 29.26 21.09 -27.62
CA GLU A 68 28.88 22.05 -28.64
C GLU A 68 30.11 22.66 -29.33
N LYS A 69 30.12 22.57 -30.66
CA LYS A 69 31.23 23.01 -31.52
C LYS A 69 31.07 24.46 -31.98
N ASN A 70 29.84 24.98 -32.00
CA ASN A 70 29.59 26.35 -32.43
C ASN A 70 29.81 27.34 -31.27
N ASP A 71 31.03 27.86 -31.19
CA ASP A 71 31.49 28.74 -30.11
C ASP A 71 30.77 30.10 -30.05
N SER A 72 30.26 30.60 -31.18
CA SER A 72 29.56 31.89 -31.29
C SER A 72 28.08 31.81 -30.93
N LEU A 73 27.53 30.60 -30.79
CA LEU A 73 26.12 30.40 -30.47
C LEU A 73 25.82 30.91 -29.05
N PRO A 74 24.70 31.62 -28.81
CA PRO A 74 24.29 31.96 -27.46
C PRO A 74 23.84 30.72 -26.68
N ILE A 75 24.23 30.63 -25.40
CA ILE A 75 23.93 29.46 -24.54
C ILE A 75 22.42 29.20 -24.40
N PHE A 76 21.58 30.23 -24.53
CA PHE A 76 20.13 30.10 -24.49
C PHE A 76 19.57 29.18 -25.58
N LYS A 77 20.24 29.03 -26.73
CA LYS A 77 19.79 28.15 -27.81
C LYS A 77 19.92 26.67 -27.48
N ILE A 78 20.91 26.29 -26.67
CA ILE A 78 21.12 24.90 -26.21
C ILE A 78 20.41 24.61 -24.87
N ALA A 79 19.85 25.64 -24.24
CA ALA A 79 19.18 25.51 -22.96
C ALA A 79 17.82 24.82 -23.07
N LYS A 80 17.60 23.82 -22.20
CA LYS A 80 16.30 23.18 -22.06
C LYS A 80 15.35 24.16 -21.38
N LYS A 81 14.25 24.51 -22.07
CA LYS A 81 13.22 25.46 -21.58
C LYS A 81 12.14 24.77 -20.74
N ASN A 82 11.81 23.52 -21.06
CA ASN A 82 10.92 22.69 -20.26
C ASN A 82 11.73 21.97 -19.18
N PHE A 83 11.96 22.67 -18.06
CA PHE A 83 12.59 22.11 -16.87
C PHE A 83 11.66 22.27 -15.66
N PHE A 84 11.77 21.32 -14.73
CA PHE A 84 11.08 21.41 -13.45
C PHE A 84 11.88 22.31 -12.51
N SER A 85 11.26 23.34 -11.96
CA SER A 85 11.83 24.18 -10.91
C SER A 85 10.89 24.26 -9.73
N LEU A 86 11.43 24.48 -8.55
CA LEU A 86 10.69 24.36 -7.30
C LEU A 86 10.78 25.69 -6.55
N ASP A 87 9.63 26.35 -6.35
CA ASP A 87 9.60 27.61 -5.60
C ASP A 87 9.69 27.30 -4.10
N ILE A 88 10.60 28.00 -3.40
CA ILE A 88 10.81 27.81 -1.95
C ILE A 88 9.53 28.01 -1.11
N THR A 89 8.57 28.78 -1.63
CA THR A 89 7.27 29.00 -0.98
C THR A 89 6.30 27.82 -1.17
N GLU A 90 6.47 27.03 -2.23
CA GLU A 90 5.65 25.86 -2.54
C GLU A 90 6.13 24.60 -1.83
N VAL A 91 7.40 24.54 -1.41
CA VAL A 91 7.95 23.38 -0.68
C VAL A 91 7.21 23.07 0.62
N CYS A 92 6.56 24.08 1.19
CA CYS A 92 5.75 23.95 2.40
C CYS A 92 4.30 23.53 2.11
N LYS A 93 3.88 23.47 0.85
CA LYS A 93 2.52 23.09 0.44
C LYS A 93 2.50 21.59 0.09
N LYS A 94 1.81 20.89 0.98
CA LYS A 94 1.58 19.45 1.20
C LYS A 94 1.78 18.37 0.14
N ASP A 95 1.89 18.60 -1.16
CA ASP A 95 1.96 17.50 -2.12
C ASP A 95 2.91 17.86 -3.27
N LEU A 96 4.21 17.69 -3.02
CA LEU A 96 5.22 17.78 -4.06
C LEU A 96 5.24 16.49 -4.87
N SER A 97 4.44 16.44 -5.93
CA SER A 97 4.56 15.41 -6.97
C SER A 97 5.74 15.77 -7.87
N PHE A 98 6.79 14.96 -7.79
CA PHE A 98 7.96 15.10 -8.63
C PHE A 98 7.70 14.36 -9.95
N PRO A 99 7.72 15.05 -11.12
CA PRO A 99 7.53 14.36 -12.39
C PRO A 99 8.58 13.27 -12.58
N TYR A 100 8.16 12.11 -13.08
CA TYR A 100 9.07 11.05 -13.48
C TYR A 100 10.05 11.60 -14.53
N GLY A 101 11.35 11.38 -14.34
CA GLY A 101 12.39 11.85 -15.25
C GLY A 101 13.23 13.05 -14.78
N ILE A 102 13.16 13.43 -13.50
CA ILE A 102 14.02 14.49 -12.95
C ILE A 102 15.51 14.19 -13.15
N GLU A 103 16.18 15.15 -13.79
CA GLU A 103 17.63 15.26 -13.94
C GLU A 103 18.30 15.42 -12.56
N ASN A 104 19.60 15.11 -12.46
CA ASN A 104 20.28 14.89 -11.18
C ASN A 104 20.20 16.04 -10.16
N CYS A 105 19.93 17.27 -10.60
CA CYS A 105 19.71 18.43 -9.75
C CYS A 105 18.41 19.18 -10.11
N ILE A 106 17.73 19.77 -9.13
CA ILE A 106 16.52 20.58 -9.30
C ILE A 106 16.83 22.03 -8.90
N PRO A 107 16.61 23.02 -9.79
CA PRO A 107 16.73 24.43 -9.42
C PRO A 107 15.64 24.84 -8.43
N ILE A 108 16.06 25.57 -7.39
CA ILE A 108 15.17 26.19 -6.42
C ILE A 108 15.07 27.66 -6.74
N THR A 109 13.84 28.15 -6.86
CA THR A 109 13.59 29.56 -7.14
C THR A 109 12.81 30.24 -6.02
N LYS A 110 12.88 31.56 -5.98
CA LYS A 110 11.99 32.41 -5.17
C LYS A 110 11.54 33.54 -6.07
N LYS A 111 10.25 33.60 -6.41
CA LYS A 111 9.74 34.57 -7.40
C LYS A 111 10.53 34.51 -8.73
N LYS A 112 10.73 33.29 -9.27
CA LYS A 112 11.49 32.98 -10.51
C LYS A 112 13.01 33.23 -10.49
N LYS A 113 13.57 33.80 -9.42
CA LYS A 113 15.03 33.95 -9.27
C LYS A 113 15.62 32.70 -8.65
N ILE A 114 16.69 32.15 -9.23
CA ILE A 114 17.39 30.99 -8.67
C ILE A 114 18.12 31.37 -7.38
N ILE A 115 17.94 30.55 -6.34
CA ILE A 115 18.59 30.73 -5.02
C ILE A 115 19.49 29.55 -4.65
N GLY A 116 19.43 28.46 -5.42
CA GLY A 116 20.19 27.25 -5.18
C GLY A 116 19.66 26.07 -5.93
N GLU A 117 20.21 24.90 -5.61
CA GLU A 117 19.80 23.63 -6.19
C GLU A 117 19.63 22.54 -5.14
N PHE A 118 18.80 21.55 -5.45
CA PHE A 118 18.77 20.29 -4.72
C PHE A 118 19.31 19.15 -5.57
N LYS A 119 20.21 18.34 -5.00
CA LYS A 119 20.57 17.04 -5.58
C LYS A 119 19.41 16.07 -5.41
N LYS A 120 19.07 15.30 -6.45
CA LYS A 120 17.97 14.32 -6.46
C LYS A 120 17.95 13.39 -5.24
N LYS A 121 19.12 12.87 -4.83
CA LYS A 121 19.26 12.00 -3.63
C LYS A 121 18.79 12.70 -2.35
N LYS A 122 19.07 14.00 -2.20
CA LYS A 122 18.67 14.80 -1.03
C LYS A 122 17.19 15.17 -1.07
N VAL A 123 16.61 15.41 -2.25
CA VAL A 123 15.15 15.64 -2.38
C VAL A 123 14.35 14.44 -1.88
N LEU A 124 14.77 13.22 -2.25
CA LEU A 124 14.16 11.99 -1.75
C LEU A 124 14.28 11.86 -0.23
N GLN A 125 15.39 12.29 0.35
CA GLN A 125 15.56 12.34 1.80
C GLN A 125 14.66 13.39 2.43
N ILE A 126 14.55 14.59 1.86
CA ILE A 126 13.62 15.64 2.32
C ILE A 126 12.18 15.16 2.21
N LEU A 127 11.81 14.32 1.24
CA LEU A 127 10.47 13.73 1.16
C LEU A 127 10.23 12.67 2.24
N LYS A 128 11.24 11.85 2.53
CA LYS A 128 11.19 10.91 3.66
C LYS A 128 11.10 11.67 5.00
N GLU A 129 11.83 12.78 5.12
CA GLU A 129 11.86 13.65 6.28
C GLU A 129 10.64 14.61 6.33
N SER A 130 10.01 14.97 5.21
CA SER A 130 8.81 15.82 5.21
C SER A 130 7.57 15.03 5.67
N ASN A 131 7.62 13.69 5.64
CA ASN A 131 6.72 12.86 6.44
C ASN A 131 6.89 13.03 7.96
N PHE A 132 7.98 13.66 8.47
CA PHE A 132 8.05 14.15 9.86
C PHE A 132 7.26 15.44 10.08
N CYS A 133 6.82 16.15 9.03
CA CYS A 133 6.14 17.42 9.12
C CYS A 133 4.64 17.27 9.48
N GLY A 134 4.36 16.60 10.60
CA GLY A 134 3.24 16.98 11.46
C GLY A 134 1.85 16.43 11.12
N LYS A 135 1.73 15.20 10.62
CA LYS A 135 0.58 14.33 10.94
C LYS A 135 1.08 12.90 11.08
N ASN A 136 0.99 12.37 12.30
CA ASN A 136 1.36 11.02 12.70
C ASN A 136 2.80 10.65 12.34
N LYS A 137 3.76 10.92 13.26
CA LYS A 137 4.89 10.00 13.42
C LYS A 137 4.26 8.62 13.61
N LYS A 138 4.19 7.81 12.56
CA LYS A 138 4.16 6.36 12.71
C LYS A 138 5.50 6.06 13.35
N ARG A 139 5.56 6.13 14.69
CA ARG A 139 6.75 5.74 15.46
C ARG A 139 7.13 4.37 14.92
N THR A 140 8.40 4.22 14.57
CA THR A 140 8.92 2.93 14.14
C THR A 140 8.54 1.89 15.18
N TYR A 141 8.28 0.65 14.80
CA TYR A 141 7.88 -0.41 15.74
C TYR A 141 8.81 -0.46 16.96
N LEU A 142 10.12 -0.31 16.72
CA LEU A 142 11.19 -0.25 17.72
C LEU A 142 11.11 0.94 18.70
N GLU A 143 10.48 2.04 18.31
CA GLU A 143 10.32 3.25 19.14
C GLU A 143 9.01 3.23 19.95
N THR A 144 8.16 2.22 19.75
CA THR A 144 6.86 2.13 20.42
C THR A 144 7.05 1.38 21.75
N SER A 145 6.72 2.04 22.86
CA SER A 145 6.82 1.40 24.18
C SER A 145 5.93 0.17 24.30
N PHE A 146 6.38 -0.81 25.10
CA PHE A 146 5.66 -2.05 25.39
C PHE A 146 4.20 -1.79 25.79
N LEU A 147 3.96 -0.90 26.76
CA LEU A 147 2.62 -0.55 27.24
C LEU A 147 1.70 -0.03 26.12
N LYS A 148 2.27 0.71 25.16
CA LYS A 148 1.50 1.26 24.04
C LYS A 148 1.17 0.19 23.00
N LEU A 149 2.07 -0.76 22.75
CA LEU A 149 1.81 -1.93 21.92
C LEU A 149 0.74 -2.83 22.56
N TRP A 150 0.90 -3.14 23.85
CA TRP A 150 -0.06 -3.93 24.62
C TRP A 150 -1.45 -3.30 24.59
N LYS A 151 -1.57 -2.00 24.94
CA LYS A 151 -2.88 -1.31 24.95
C LYS A 151 -3.57 -1.35 23.59
N LYS A 152 -2.81 -1.20 22.49
CA LYS A 152 -3.38 -1.30 21.14
C LYS A 152 -3.86 -2.71 20.80
N ARG A 153 -3.10 -3.74 21.21
CA ARG A 153 -3.46 -5.14 20.96
C ARG A 153 -4.62 -5.58 21.83
N ILE A 154 -4.56 -5.36 23.14
CA ILE A 154 -5.55 -5.88 24.08
C ILE A 154 -6.95 -5.35 23.80
N ILE A 155 -7.10 -4.08 23.43
CA ILE A 155 -8.42 -3.51 23.08
C ILE A 155 -9.02 -4.25 21.88
N TRP A 156 -8.22 -4.48 20.84
CA TRP A 156 -8.69 -5.18 19.64
C TRP A 156 -8.93 -6.67 19.89
N LEU A 157 -8.00 -7.33 20.59
CA LEU A 157 -8.09 -8.75 20.92
C LEU A 157 -9.27 -9.05 21.86
N MET A 158 -9.57 -8.18 22.83
CA MET A 158 -10.73 -8.35 23.69
C MET A 158 -12.04 -8.21 22.91
N LEU A 159 -12.12 -7.29 21.96
CA LEU A 159 -13.28 -7.16 21.08
C LEU A 159 -13.46 -8.44 20.24
N LEU A 160 -12.39 -8.94 19.63
CA LEU A 160 -12.42 -10.20 18.89
C LEU A 160 -12.80 -11.37 19.79
N PHE A 161 -12.25 -11.47 20.99
CA PHE A 161 -12.54 -12.55 21.94
C PHE A 161 -14.03 -12.59 22.36
N VAL A 162 -14.62 -11.44 22.65
CA VAL A 162 -16.06 -11.34 22.95
C VAL A 162 -16.88 -11.72 21.72
N THR A 163 -16.43 -11.32 20.53
CA THR A 163 -17.13 -11.66 19.27
C THR A 163 -17.00 -13.14 18.93
N GLU A 164 -15.84 -13.75 19.20
CA GLU A 164 -15.56 -15.17 19.00
C GLU A 164 -16.34 -16.05 19.97
N SER A 165 -16.67 -15.54 21.16
CA SER A 165 -17.56 -16.21 22.11
C SER A 165 -18.94 -16.53 21.50
N TYR A 166 -19.37 -15.83 20.44
CA TYR A 166 -20.55 -16.18 19.65
C TYR A 166 -20.52 -17.62 19.10
N THR A 167 -19.35 -18.13 18.70
CA THR A 167 -19.21 -19.49 18.16
C THR A 167 -19.59 -20.56 19.20
N SER A 168 -19.34 -20.30 20.49
CA SER A 168 -19.75 -21.18 21.59
C SER A 168 -21.27 -21.30 21.71
N LEU A 169 -22.01 -20.22 21.42
CA LEU A 169 -23.47 -20.23 21.41
C LEU A 169 -24.00 -21.06 20.23
N VAL A 170 -23.34 -20.97 19.07
CA VAL A 170 -23.66 -21.82 17.91
C VAL A 170 -23.44 -23.29 18.26
N LEU A 171 -22.29 -23.64 18.83
CA LEU A 171 -22.02 -25.03 19.26
C LEU A 171 -23.03 -25.53 20.30
N ARG A 172 -23.41 -24.69 21.26
CA ARG A 172 -24.44 -25.03 22.24
C ARG A 172 -25.80 -25.26 21.59
N HIS A 173 -26.15 -24.48 20.57
CA HIS A 173 -27.40 -24.68 19.84
C HIS A 173 -27.44 -26.03 19.12
N PHE A 174 -26.30 -26.48 18.58
CA PHE A 174 -26.16 -27.75 17.87
C PHE A 174 -25.61 -28.91 18.72
N SER A 175 -25.75 -28.84 20.05
CA SER A 175 -25.18 -29.86 20.96
C SER A 175 -25.86 -31.22 20.80
N TYR A 176 -27.15 -31.24 20.49
CA TYR A 176 -27.93 -32.46 20.27
C TYR A 176 -27.42 -33.26 19.05
N GLU A 177 -27.08 -32.55 17.98
CA GLU A 177 -26.52 -33.10 16.76
C GLU A 177 -25.11 -33.67 16.98
N LEU A 178 -24.32 -32.99 17.80
CA LEU A 178 -22.99 -33.46 18.22
C LEU A 178 -23.07 -34.72 19.08
N GLU A 179 -24.06 -34.83 19.97
CA GLU A 179 -24.28 -36.03 20.78
C GLU A 179 -24.67 -37.23 19.91
N LYS A 180 -25.51 -37.04 18.89
CA LYS A 180 -25.87 -38.09 17.94
C LYS A 180 -24.67 -38.61 17.15
N VAL A 181 -23.76 -37.72 16.72
CA VAL A 181 -22.61 -38.09 15.90
C VAL A 181 -21.35 -37.35 16.37
N ILE A 182 -20.69 -37.94 17.37
CA ILE A 182 -19.49 -37.38 18.01
C ILE A 182 -18.37 -37.10 17.00
N SER A 183 -18.24 -37.93 15.96
CA SER A 183 -17.20 -37.76 14.93
C SER A 183 -17.31 -36.46 14.15
N LEU A 184 -18.46 -35.76 14.16
CA LEU A 184 -18.58 -34.42 13.55
C LEU A 184 -17.65 -33.41 14.24
N SER A 185 -17.46 -33.54 15.55
CA SER A 185 -16.59 -32.63 16.32
C SER A 185 -15.14 -32.63 15.84
N PHE A 186 -14.65 -33.76 15.33
CA PHE A 186 -13.26 -33.91 14.87
C PHE A 186 -12.94 -33.05 13.66
N PHE A 187 -13.96 -32.65 12.89
CA PHE A 187 -13.79 -31.87 11.67
C PHE A 187 -14.01 -30.38 11.89
N ILE A 188 -14.57 -29.95 13.03
CA ILE A 188 -14.81 -28.54 13.35
C ILE A 188 -13.54 -27.68 13.13
N PRO A 189 -12.36 -28.04 13.68
CA PRO A 189 -11.16 -27.22 13.49
C PRO A 189 -10.73 -27.12 12.03
N LEU A 190 -10.97 -28.17 11.25
CA LEU A 190 -10.62 -28.23 9.83
C LEU A 190 -11.55 -27.32 8.99
N LEU A 191 -12.85 -27.32 9.28
CA LEU A 191 -13.84 -26.48 8.59
C LEU A 191 -13.61 -25.00 8.89
N ILE A 192 -13.53 -24.64 10.18
CA ILE A 192 -13.31 -23.28 10.65
C ILE A 192 -11.95 -22.77 10.17
N GLY A 193 -10.89 -23.53 10.38
CA GLY A 193 -9.53 -23.15 9.96
C GLY A 193 -9.41 -22.95 8.45
N THR A 194 -10.11 -23.77 7.65
CA THR A 194 -10.15 -23.59 6.19
C THR A 194 -10.86 -22.30 5.80
N GLY A 195 -12.04 -22.02 6.38
CA GLY A 195 -12.77 -20.77 6.16
C GLY A 195 -11.92 -19.54 6.50
N GLY A 196 -11.30 -19.51 7.68
CA GLY A 196 -10.44 -18.40 8.10
C GLY A 196 -9.21 -18.18 7.20
N ASN A 197 -8.56 -19.25 6.74
CA ASN A 197 -7.40 -19.17 5.86
C ASN A 197 -7.75 -18.66 4.46
N VAL A 198 -8.79 -19.24 3.84
CA VAL A 198 -9.29 -18.78 2.54
C VAL A 198 -9.76 -17.34 2.63
N GLY A 199 -10.51 -16.99 3.69
CA GLY A 199 -11.01 -15.65 3.89
C GLY A 199 -9.90 -14.63 4.05
N SER A 200 -8.88 -14.94 4.86
CA SER A 200 -7.70 -14.07 5.04
C SER A 200 -6.94 -13.85 3.73
N GLN A 201 -6.82 -14.89 2.89
CA GLN A 201 -6.17 -14.78 1.58
C GLN A 201 -6.94 -13.84 0.65
N ILE A 202 -8.27 -13.98 0.59
CA ILE A 202 -9.14 -13.15 -0.24
C ILE A 202 -9.16 -11.71 0.27
N VAL A 203 -9.39 -11.49 1.58
CA VAL A 203 -9.39 -10.15 2.20
C VAL A 203 -8.08 -9.42 1.89
N ASN A 204 -6.93 -10.06 2.06
CA ASN A 204 -5.62 -9.47 1.79
C ASN A 204 -5.45 -9.12 0.31
N THR A 205 -5.85 -10.01 -0.60
CA THR A 205 -5.77 -9.77 -2.05
C THR A 205 -6.62 -8.57 -2.47
N ILE A 206 -7.85 -8.48 -1.94
CA ILE A 206 -8.79 -7.40 -2.24
C ILE A 206 -8.32 -6.07 -1.64
N THR A 207 -7.86 -6.04 -0.38
CA THR A 207 -7.35 -4.79 0.23
C THR A 207 -6.09 -4.29 -0.47
N VAL A 208 -5.16 -5.18 -0.86
CA VAL A 208 -3.98 -4.78 -1.65
C VAL A 208 -4.39 -4.21 -3.01
N ALA A 209 -5.31 -4.87 -3.73
CA ALA A 209 -5.81 -4.37 -5.01
C ALA A 209 -6.50 -3.00 -4.88
N MET A 210 -7.25 -2.77 -3.79
CA MET A 210 -7.86 -1.47 -3.50
C MET A 210 -6.84 -0.37 -3.18
N SER A 211 -5.77 -0.71 -2.45
CA SER A 211 -4.72 0.24 -2.07
C SER A 211 -3.91 0.77 -3.27
N GLN A 212 -3.87 0.00 -4.36
CA GLN A 212 -3.19 0.37 -5.61
C GLN A 212 -4.08 1.19 -6.56
N GLU A 213 -5.27 1.63 -6.12
CA GLU A 213 -6.29 2.32 -6.93
C GLU A 213 -6.78 1.53 -8.15
N LYS A 214 -6.45 0.23 -8.24
CA LYS A 214 -6.81 -0.63 -9.38
C LYS A 214 -8.27 -1.11 -9.37
N LEU A 215 -9.01 -0.82 -8.30
CA LEU A 215 -10.31 -1.42 -8.04
C LEU A 215 -11.39 -0.34 -7.84
N GLU A 216 -12.16 -0.12 -8.90
CA GLU A 216 -13.33 0.77 -8.93
C GLU A 216 -14.53 0.09 -8.25
N ILE A 217 -15.29 0.87 -7.46
CA ILE A 217 -16.47 0.39 -6.71
C ILE A 217 -17.59 -0.09 -7.66
N ASN A 218 -17.58 0.31 -8.93
CA ASN A 218 -18.59 -0.12 -9.90
C ASN A 218 -18.34 -1.54 -10.44
N LYS A 219 -17.20 -2.16 -10.12
CA LYS A 219 -16.80 -3.50 -10.62
C LYS A 219 -16.95 -4.61 -9.58
N VAL A 220 -17.68 -4.36 -8.50
CA VAL A 220 -17.84 -5.30 -7.37
C VAL A 220 -18.39 -6.65 -7.82
N PHE A 221 -19.40 -6.65 -8.68
CA PHE A 221 -19.96 -7.89 -9.22
C PHE A 221 -18.94 -8.69 -10.04
N PHE A 222 -18.10 -8.02 -10.82
CA PHE A 222 -17.05 -8.67 -11.61
C PHE A 222 -15.98 -9.31 -10.71
N VAL A 223 -15.56 -8.60 -9.67
CA VAL A 223 -14.61 -9.10 -8.67
C VAL A 223 -15.20 -10.30 -7.93
N LEU A 224 -16.43 -10.16 -7.43
CA LEU A 224 -17.15 -11.23 -6.73
C LEU A 224 -17.29 -12.48 -7.61
N LYS A 225 -17.69 -12.33 -8.87
CA LYS A 225 -17.80 -13.45 -9.81
C LYS A 225 -16.47 -14.17 -9.99
N LYS A 226 -15.37 -13.42 -10.14
CA LYS A 226 -14.03 -14.00 -10.30
C LYS A 226 -13.59 -14.77 -9.05
N GLU A 227 -13.81 -14.20 -7.86
CA GLU A 227 -13.45 -14.84 -6.59
C GLU A 227 -14.31 -16.08 -6.30
N VAL A 228 -15.61 -16.05 -6.59
CA VAL A 228 -16.50 -17.22 -6.43
C VAL A 228 -16.09 -18.34 -7.38
N LEU A 229 -15.75 -18.04 -8.65
CA LEU A 229 -15.29 -19.05 -9.61
C LEU A 229 -13.95 -19.67 -9.18
N ALA A 230 -13.00 -18.87 -8.71
CA ALA A 230 -11.74 -19.39 -8.17
C ALA A 230 -11.99 -20.26 -6.92
N SER A 231 -12.86 -19.78 -6.03
CA SER A 231 -13.20 -20.48 -4.77
C SER A 231 -13.96 -21.77 -5.00
N PHE A 232 -14.73 -21.88 -6.09
CA PHE A 232 -15.35 -23.14 -6.50
C PHE A 232 -14.33 -24.25 -6.73
N LEU A 233 -13.24 -23.96 -7.46
CA LEU A 233 -12.19 -24.95 -7.70
C LEU A 233 -11.45 -25.30 -6.41
N VAL A 234 -11.16 -24.29 -5.57
CA VAL A 234 -10.55 -24.50 -4.25
C VAL A 234 -11.45 -25.39 -3.37
N ALA A 235 -12.75 -25.12 -3.35
CA ALA A 235 -13.76 -25.86 -2.61
C ALA A 235 -13.81 -27.33 -3.02
N VAL A 236 -13.83 -27.64 -4.32
CA VAL A 236 -13.82 -29.03 -4.82
C VAL A 236 -12.54 -29.76 -4.41
N CYS A 237 -11.38 -29.11 -4.56
CA CYS A 237 -10.09 -29.71 -4.20
C CYS A 237 -10.00 -29.99 -2.68
N MET A 238 -10.30 -28.99 -1.85
CA MET A 238 -10.22 -29.11 -0.40
C MET A 238 -11.28 -30.06 0.16
N GLY A 239 -12.50 -30.02 -0.37
CA GLY A 239 -13.56 -30.96 -0.02
C GLY A 239 -13.14 -32.40 -0.32
N SER A 240 -12.61 -32.67 -1.52
CA SER A 240 -12.17 -34.02 -1.92
C SER A 240 -11.08 -34.56 -1.01
N ILE A 241 -10.05 -33.75 -0.73
CA ILE A 241 -8.95 -34.12 0.18
C ILE A 241 -9.48 -34.39 1.60
N SER A 242 -10.46 -33.61 2.05
CA SER A 242 -11.06 -33.77 3.37
C SER A 242 -11.90 -35.05 3.47
N THR A 243 -12.62 -35.43 2.42
CA THR A 243 -13.31 -36.73 2.36
C THR A 243 -12.34 -37.89 2.42
N ILE A 244 -11.22 -37.82 1.67
CA ILE A 244 -10.16 -38.85 1.75
C ILE A 244 -9.65 -38.96 3.18
N ARG A 245 -9.42 -37.83 3.85
CA ARG A 245 -9.00 -37.81 5.25
C ARG A 245 -10.04 -38.45 6.18
N VAL A 246 -11.34 -38.22 5.97
CA VAL A 246 -12.42 -38.87 6.74
C VAL A 246 -12.35 -40.38 6.60
N LEU A 247 -12.19 -40.89 5.37
CA LEU A 247 -12.11 -42.32 5.08
C LEU A 247 -10.85 -42.95 5.70
N MET A 248 -9.70 -42.25 5.66
CA MET A 248 -8.46 -42.72 6.30
C MET A 248 -8.58 -42.86 7.82
N LEU A 249 -9.46 -42.09 8.46
CA LEU A 249 -9.74 -42.20 9.89
C LEU A 249 -10.71 -43.34 10.24
N GLY A 250 -11.15 -44.13 9.25
CA GLY A 250 -12.12 -45.22 9.44
C GLY A 250 -13.53 -44.73 9.75
N ILE A 251 -13.83 -43.45 9.51
CA ILE A 251 -15.13 -42.83 9.79
C ILE A 251 -16.08 -43.11 8.62
N ASN A 252 -17.38 -43.22 8.93
CA ASN A 252 -18.43 -43.51 7.95
C ASN A 252 -18.42 -42.52 6.76
N TYR A 253 -18.52 -43.04 5.52
CA TYR A 253 -18.53 -42.25 4.29
C TYR A 253 -19.61 -41.16 4.25
N LYS A 254 -20.75 -41.35 4.95
CA LYS A 254 -21.80 -40.33 5.09
C LYS A 254 -21.28 -39.06 5.76
N VAL A 255 -20.40 -39.20 6.77
CA VAL A 255 -19.72 -38.06 7.39
C VAL A 255 -18.77 -37.41 6.38
N GLY A 256 -18.11 -38.20 5.54
CA GLY A 256 -17.28 -37.69 4.44
C GLY A 256 -18.05 -36.80 3.46
N ILE A 257 -19.27 -37.21 3.10
CA ILE A 257 -20.18 -36.41 2.25
C ILE A 257 -20.56 -35.10 2.95
N VAL A 258 -20.93 -35.16 4.24
CA VAL A 258 -21.24 -33.97 5.04
C VAL A 258 -20.05 -33.01 5.05
N VAL A 259 -18.83 -33.50 5.31
CA VAL A 259 -17.61 -32.69 5.34
C VAL A 259 -17.33 -32.07 3.96
N PHE A 260 -17.47 -32.83 2.87
CA PHE A 260 -17.28 -32.33 1.51
C PHE A 260 -18.22 -31.16 1.20
N VAL A 261 -19.53 -31.40 1.36
CA VAL A 261 -20.58 -30.43 1.00
C VAL A 261 -20.46 -29.19 1.89
N SER A 262 -20.20 -29.38 3.18
CA SER A 262 -20.03 -28.28 4.12
C SER A 262 -18.82 -27.42 3.78
N LEU A 263 -17.64 -28.02 3.57
CA LEU A 263 -16.46 -27.27 3.15
C LEU A 263 -16.69 -26.53 1.85
N PHE A 264 -17.37 -27.18 0.91
CA PHE A 264 -17.67 -26.54 -0.36
C PHE A 264 -18.49 -25.26 -0.16
N ILE A 265 -19.59 -25.34 0.59
CA ILE A 265 -20.46 -24.19 0.87
C ILE A 265 -19.71 -23.14 1.70
N ILE A 266 -18.95 -23.55 2.71
CA ILE A 266 -18.17 -22.64 3.57
C ILE A 266 -17.15 -21.85 2.76
N VAL A 267 -16.44 -22.48 1.82
CA VAL A 267 -15.43 -21.80 0.98
C VAL A 267 -16.10 -20.79 0.03
N ILE A 268 -17.24 -21.13 -0.56
CA ILE A 268 -18.02 -20.20 -1.39
C ILE A 268 -18.54 -19.02 -0.54
N TRP A 269 -19.13 -19.31 0.62
CA TRP A 269 -19.62 -18.30 1.56
C TRP A 269 -18.50 -17.36 2.02
N THR A 270 -17.35 -17.94 2.38
CA THR A 270 -16.13 -17.23 2.76
C THR A 270 -15.70 -16.26 1.67
N SER A 271 -15.71 -16.69 0.41
CA SER A 271 -15.34 -15.88 -0.74
C SER A 271 -16.24 -14.64 -0.88
N ILE A 272 -17.55 -14.84 -0.70
CA ILE A 272 -18.54 -13.77 -0.76
C ILE A 272 -18.31 -12.75 0.34
N ILE A 273 -18.24 -13.20 1.61
CA ILE A 273 -18.06 -12.32 2.77
C ILE A 273 -16.73 -11.57 2.70
N SER A 274 -15.64 -12.27 2.37
CA SER A 274 -14.29 -11.70 2.31
C SER A 274 -14.11 -10.69 1.18
N THR A 275 -14.88 -10.84 0.10
CA THR A 275 -14.89 -9.86 -1.00
C THR A 275 -15.76 -8.65 -0.67
N ILE A 276 -16.95 -8.87 -0.11
CA ILE A 276 -17.93 -7.82 0.14
C ILE A 276 -17.50 -6.89 1.28
N ILE A 277 -16.98 -7.41 2.40
CA ILE A 277 -16.69 -6.58 3.59
C ILE A 277 -15.73 -5.41 3.26
N PRO A 278 -14.55 -5.62 2.64
CA PRO A 278 -13.65 -4.51 2.31
C PRO A 278 -14.27 -3.51 1.34
N ILE A 279 -15.04 -4.00 0.36
CA ILE A 279 -15.72 -3.17 -0.64
C ILE A 279 -16.78 -2.29 0.03
N PHE A 280 -17.58 -2.89 0.91
CA PHE A 280 -18.64 -2.22 1.64
C PHE A 280 -18.07 -1.12 2.55
N LEU A 281 -16.96 -1.39 3.24
CA LEU A 281 -16.30 -0.38 4.06
C LEU A 281 -15.73 0.78 3.22
N LYS A 282 -15.17 0.49 2.04
CA LYS A 282 -14.76 1.52 1.08
C LYS A 282 -15.94 2.39 0.65
N HIS A 283 -17.12 1.79 0.44
CA HIS A 283 -18.35 2.53 0.12
C HIS A 283 -18.79 3.46 1.27
N LEU A 284 -18.62 3.03 2.52
CA LEU A 284 -18.84 3.85 3.72
C LEU A 284 -17.73 4.88 3.99
N LYS A 285 -16.76 5.04 3.09
CA LYS A 285 -15.57 5.90 3.24
C LYS A 285 -14.70 5.51 4.45
N ILE A 286 -14.81 4.27 4.93
CA ILE A 286 -13.93 3.68 5.92
C ILE A 286 -12.77 3.04 5.15
N ASP A 287 -11.54 3.32 5.58
CA ASP A 287 -10.34 2.76 4.93
C ASP A 287 -10.38 1.22 5.03
N PRO A 288 -10.48 0.49 3.89
CA PRO A 288 -10.60 -0.96 3.89
C PRO A 288 -9.34 -1.64 4.44
N THR A 289 -8.19 -0.97 4.46
CA THR A 289 -6.96 -1.51 5.07
C THR A 289 -7.05 -1.64 6.59
N ASN A 290 -8.06 -1.03 7.21
CA ASN A 290 -8.37 -1.22 8.62
C ASN A 290 -9.19 -2.48 8.90
N VAL A 291 -9.67 -3.19 7.86
CA VAL A 291 -10.30 -4.50 8.05
C VAL A 291 -9.25 -5.46 8.56
N SER A 292 -9.40 -5.92 9.80
CA SER A 292 -8.52 -6.96 10.31
C SER A 292 -8.98 -8.31 9.76
N ASN A 293 -8.08 -9.09 9.16
CA ASN A 293 -8.36 -10.47 8.76
C ASN A 293 -9.01 -11.29 9.89
N PRO A 294 -8.57 -11.18 11.17
CA PRO A 294 -9.20 -11.92 12.27
C PRO A 294 -10.69 -11.62 12.45
N PHE A 295 -11.13 -10.37 12.23
CA PHE A 295 -12.55 -10.00 12.34
C PHE A 295 -13.40 -10.73 11.29
N VAL A 296 -12.92 -10.80 10.05
CA VAL A 296 -13.63 -11.51 8.98
C VAL A 296 -13.64 -13.01 9.25
N SER A 297 -12.53 -13.58 9.74
CA SER A 297 -12.47 -14.97 10.15
C SER A 297 -13.50 -15.30 11.23
N THR A 298 -13.62 -14.51 12.30
CA THR A 298 -14.61 -14.79 13.37
C THR A 298 -16.05 -14.86 12.86
N LEU A 299 -16.41 -14.01 11.88
CA LEU A 299 -17.74 -14.08 11.23
C LEU A 299 -17.91 -15.35 10.41
N ILE A 300 -16.86 -15.74 9.66
CA ILE A 300 -16.83 -16.99 8.88
C ILE A 300 -16.90 -18.20 9.81
N ASP A 301 -16.24 -18.17 10.97
CA ASP A 301 -16.19 -19.28 11.91
C ASP A 301 -17.60 -19.59 12.44
N GLY A 302 -18.31 -18.56 12.91
CA GLY A 302 -19.68 -18.71 13.42
C GLY A 302 -20.68 -19.13 12.34
N THR A 303 -20.62 -18.49 11.17
CA THR A 303 -21.52 -18.86 10.05
C THR A 303 -21.16 -20.21 9.42
N GLY A 304 -19.89 -20.58 9.41
CA GLY A 304 -19.40 -21.85 8.90
C GLY A 304 -19.81 -23.02 9.78
N LEU A 305 -19.82 -22.85 11.11
CA LEU A 305 -20.41 -23.83 12.02
C LEU A 305 -21.90 -24.04 11.76
N ILE A 306 -22.66 -22.96 11.56
CA ILE A 306 -24.09 -23.06 11.22
C ILE A 306 -24.27 -23.86 9.92
N ILE A 307 -23.52 -23.51 8.86
CA ILE A 307 -23.56 -24.23 7.59
C ILE A 307 -23.23 -25.71 7.80
N TYR A 308 -22.18 -26.02 8.56
CA TYR A 308 -21.75 -27.39 8.81
C TYR A 308 -22.84 -28.24 9.48
N PHE A 309 -23.43 -27.73 10.56
CA PHE A 309 -24.45 -28.50 11.28
C PHE A 309 -25.77 -28.58 10.53
N GLU A 310 -26.17 -27.56 9.77
CA GLU A 310 -27.36 -27.64 8.91
C GLU A 310 -27.17 -28.68 7.79
N VAL A 311 -25.99 -28.74 7.17
CA VAL A 311 -25.68 -29.80 6.20
C VAL A 311 -25.69 -31.17 6.89
N ALA A 312 -25.15 -31.29 8.11
CA ALA A 312 -25.18 -32.54 8.86
C ALA A 312 -26.63 -32.99 9.18
N LYS A 313 -27.54 -32.06 9.51
CA LYS A 313 -28.95 -32.37 9.71
C LYS A 313 -29.58 -32.98 8.47
N ILE A 314 -29.40 -32.32 7.33
CA ILE A 314 -30.02 -32.70 6.06
C ILE A 314 -29.49 -34.06 5.58
N PHE A 315 -28.17 -34.28 5.61
CA PHE A 315 -27.55 -35.43 4.96
C PHE A 315 -27.30 -36.64 5.88
N LEU A 316 -27.29 -36.44 7.20
CA LEU A 316 -26.94 -37.49 8.16
C LEU A 316 -28.02 -37.73 9.20
N LEU A 317 -28.48 -36.67 9.89
CA LEU A 317 -29.30 -36.83 11.10
C LEU A 317 -30.79 -37.05 10.82
N ASN A 318 -31.32 -36.57 9.69
CA ASN A 318 -32.69 -36.91 9.28
C ASN A 318 -32.87 -38.40 8.94
N TYR A 319 -31.77 -39.15 8.81
CA TYR A 319 -31.75 -40.58 8.51
C TYR A 319 -31.35 -41.45 9.71
N LEU A 320 -31.22 -40.84 10.91
CA LEU A 320 -30.80 -41.46 12.18
C LEU A 320 -31.82 -41.18 13.31
#